data_AF-A0A2H5WNL0-F1
#
_entry.id   AF-A0A2H5WNL0-F1
#
_cell.length_a   1.000
_cell.length_b   1.000
_cell.length_c   1.000
_cell.angle_alpha   90.00
_cell.angle_beta   90.00
_cell.angle_gamma   90.00
#
_symmetry.space_group_name_H-M   'P 1'
#
loop_
_entity.id
_entity.type
_entity.pdbx_description
1 polymer ?
#
loop_
_entity_poly.entity_id
_entity_poly.type
_entity_poly.pdbx_seq_one_letter_code
_entity_poly.pdbx_strand_id
1 'polypeptide(L)'
;MAQCVQCGQILPDGARFCSGCGRPVVQSSLPQPASGNARMKWLGLVLGVLALALLAFVVGTQAGWFTQARVKKPEAPSVLEAEAPKVEGPSVLQAQPPKVEGPSMLETQAPKPQQPPQHILDWLEHLKRIEMRRQAMERNFNPALQMLKDAITLKYEMEEEGQQQKMQNLEKGYQTYRQDWAGLLRDFQSVPPPPECRVLADTYFVALSNYVNLMTQIEQAMETQDLNTLMNMRGTAQAQVDQKLIESDVELARVCQQYGIRKDFRIGTSVPETLFAF
;
A
#
# COMPACT_ATOMS: atom_id res chain seq x y z
N MET A 1 18.21 41.03 1.68
CA MET A 1 17.14 40.34 2.44
C MET A 1 16.66 39.11 1.68
N ALA A 2 17.15 37.92 2.04
CA ALA A 2 16.68 36.66 1.47
C ALA A 2 15.52 36.10 2.33
N GLN A 3 14.61 35.32 1.74
CA GLN A 3 13.55 34.61 2.47
C GLN A 3 13.83 33.11 2.50
N CYS A 4 13.53 32.47 3.62
CA CYS A 4 13.69 31.03 3.75
C CYS A 4 12.68 30.30 2.85
N VAL A 5 13.15 29.51 1.89
CA VAL A 5 12.28 28.73 0.98
C VAL A 5 11.47 27.64 1.68
N GLN A 6 11.75 27.37 2.96
CA GLN A 6 11.07 26.32 3.73
C GLN A 6 10.01 26.87 4.68
N CYS A 7 10.21 28.06 5.26
CA CYS A 7 9.30 28.61 6.27
C CYS A 7 8.93 30.09 6.04
N GLY A 8 9.41 30.71 4.97
CA GLY A 8 9.09 32.09 4.58
C GLY A 8 9.72 33.19 5.42
N GLN A 9 10.51 32.86 6.47
CA GLN A 9 11.10 33.88 7.34
C GLN A 9 12.15 34.72 6.60
N ILE A 10 12.11 36.04 6.80
CA ILE A 10 13.11 36.98 6.30
C ILE A 10 14.42 36.76 7.06
N LEU A 11 15.49 36.48 6.32
CA LEU A 11 16.81 36.20 6.85
C LEU A 11 17.69 37.47 6.76
N PRO A 12 18.52 37.74 7.79
CA PRO A 12 19.54 38.76 7.72
C PRO A 12 20.59 38.39 6.66
N ASP A 13 21.20 39.40 6.04
CA ASP A 13 22.18 39.19 4.97
C ASP A 13 23.38 38.38 5.48
N GLY A 14 23.74 37.31 4.77
CA GLY A 14 24.83 36.40 5.16
C GLY A 14 24.46 35.25 6.12
N ALA A 15 23.18 35.08 6.48
CA ALA A 15 22.75 33.97 7.34
C ALA A 15 23.01 32.60 6.68
N ARG A 16 23.76 31.73 7.38
CA ARG A 16 24.02 30.33 6.96
C ARG A 16 22.90 29.38 7.34
N PHE A 17 22.09 29.73 8.34
CA PHE A 17 20.99 28.92 8.85
C PHE A 17 19.78 29.81 9.12
N CYS A 18 18.58 29.24 8.98
CA CYS A 18 17.34 29.94 9.27
C CYS A 18 17.06 29.96 10.78
N SER A 19 16.85 31.16 11.32
CA SER A 19 16.48 31.37 12.74
C SER A 19 15.12 30.81 13.13
N GLY A 20 14.24 30.55 12.15
CA GLY A 20 12.88 30.09 12.39
C GLY A 20 12.75 28.57 12.33
N CYS A 21 13.38 27.93 11.35
CA CYS A 21 13.29 26.48 11.14
C CYS A 21 14.60 25.71 11.35
N GLY A 22 15.72 26.39 11.65
CA GLY A 22 17.01 25.79 11.96
C GLY A 22 17.79 25.20 10.78
N ARG A 23 17.25 25.25 9.55
CA ARG A 23 17.85 24.63 8.36
C ARG A 23 18.90 25.50 7.68
N PRO A 24 19.93 24.91 7.04
CA PRO A 24 20.94 25.68 6.31
C PRO A 24 20.34 26.39 5.09
N VAL A 25 20.74 27.63 4.87
CA VAL A 25 20.33 28.46 3.74
C VAL A 25 21.34 28.27 2.62
N VAL A 26 20.99 27.48 1.60
CA VAL A 26 21.82 27.32 0.40
C VAL A 26 21.64 28.57 -0.47
N GLN A 27 22.58 29.50 -0.38
CA GLN A 27 22.60 30.70 -1.23
C GLN A 27 22.87 30.30 -2.67
N SER A 28 21.81 30.15 -3.47
CA SER A 28 21.93 29.96 -4.93
C SER A 28 22.25 31.30 -5.58
N SER A 29 23.52 31.70 -5.56
CA SER A 29 24.02 32.80 -6.39
C SER A 29 24.41 32.24 -7.75
N LEU A 30 23.42 32.06 -8.62
CA LEU A 30 23.67 31.98 -10.06
C LEU A 30 22.94 33.16 -10.72
N PRO A 31 23.64 33.96 -11.54
CA PRO A 31 23.03 35.09 -12.22
C PRO A 31 21.98 34.60 -13.24
N GLN A 32 20.75 35.10 -13.12
CA GLN A 32 19.71 34.92 -14.13
C GLN A 32 20.12 35.66 -15.41
N PRO A 33 20.22 34.99 -16.57
CA PRO A 33 20.38 35.68 -17.84
C PRO A 33 19.07 36.38 -18.21
N ALA A 34 19.22 37.62 -18.65
CA ALA A 34 18.15 38.54 -19.00
C ALA A 34 17.18 37.98 -20.05
N SER A 35 15.90 38.24 -19.79
CA SER A 35 14.79 38.16 -20.74
C SER A 35 15.11 38.96 -22.01
N GLY A 36 15.18 38.29 -23.16
CA GLY A 36 15.44 38.91 -24.46
C GLY A 36 14.79 38.17 -25.63
N ASN A 37 13.87 38.88 -26.30
CA ASN A 37 13.33 38.65 -27.65
C ASN A 37 12.45 37.42 -27.96
N ALA A 38 11.15 37.71 -28.04
CA ALA A 38 10.04 36.83 -28.41
C ALA A 38 10.04 36.30 -29.88
N ARG A 39 11.08 36.56 -30.68
CA ARG A 39 11.19 36.04 -32.07
C ARG A 39 11.90 34.68 -32.18
N MET A 40 12.60 34.21 -31.15
CA MET A 40 13.27 32.89 -31.15
C MET A 40 12.39 31.72 -30.65
N LYS A 41 11.25 31.99 -30.01
CA LYS A 41 10.34 30.94 -29.50
C LYS A 41 9.74 30.05 -30.60
N TRP A 42 9.60 30.56 -31.82
CA TRP A 42 9.05 29.80 -32.96
C TRP A 42 10.07 28.85 -33.61
N LEU A 43 11.35 29.21 -33.64
CA LEU A 43 12.41 28.35 -34.18
C LEU A 43 12.73 27.16 -33.25
N GLY A 44 12.65 27.36 -31.93
CA GLY A 44 12.83 26.28 -30.96
C GLY A 44 11.72 25.22 -30.99
N LEU A 45 10.49 25.62 -31.31
CA LEU A 45 9.34 24.71 -31.43
C LEU A 45 9.45 23.81 -32.66
N VAL A 46 9.88 24.35 -33.81
CA VAL A 46 10.07 23.57 -35.04
C VAL A 46 11.24 22.58 -34.87
N LEU A 47 12.35 22.99 -34.24
CA LEU A 47 13.48 22.09 -33.99
C LEU A 47 13.13 20.98 -32.99
N GLY A 48 12.34 21.28 -31.95
CA GLY A 48 11.92 20.32 -30.93
C GLY A 48 10.96 19.25 -31.46
N VAL A 49 10.00 19.63 -32.32
CA VAL A 49 9.08 18.68 -32.96
C VAL A 49 9.82 17.77 -33.95
N LEU A 50 10.80 18.31 -34.67
CA LEU A 50 11.59 17.54 -35.64
C LEU A 50 12.54 16.54 -34.94
N ALA A 51 13.09 16.90 -33.78
CA ALA A 51 13.85 15.98 -32.93
C ALA A 51 12.97 14.87 -32.31
N LEU A 52 11.75 15.20 -31.88
CA LEU A 52 10.79 14.21 -31.36
C LEU A 52 10.30 13.24 -32.45
N ALA A 53 10.08 13.73 -33.68
CA ALA A 53 9.73 12.88 -34.82
C ALA A 53 10.87 11.91 -35.21
N LEU A 54 12.13 12.35 -35.13
CA LEU A 54 13.29 11.48 -35.36
C LEU A 54 13.46 10.43 -34.25
N LEU A 55 13.18 10.78 -32.98
CA LEU A 55 13.20 9.82 -31.87
C LEU A 55 12.09 8.77 -32.00
N ALA A 56 10.89 9.15 -32.43
CA ALA A 56 9.79 8.20 -32.68
C ALA A 56 10.12 7.22 -33.83
N PHE A 57 10.88 7.65 -34.84
CA PHE A 57 11.30 6.79 -35.95
C PHE A 57 12.34 5.74 -35.53
N VAL A 58 13.25 6.06 -34.60
CA VAL A 58 14.27 5.12 -34.09
C VAL A 58 13.67 4.06 -33.14
N VAL A 59 12.63 4.41 -32.38
CA VAL A 59 11.93 3.46 -31.49
C VAL A 59 10.99 2.53 -32.28
N GLY A 60 10.41 3.02 -33.39
CA GLY A 60 9.51 2.23 -34.24
C GLY A 60 10.16 1.04 -34.97
N THR A 61 11.48 1.04 -35.16
CA THR A 61 12.19 -0.03 -35.89
C THR A 61 12.75 -1.15 -35.02
N GLN A 62 12.59 -1.10 -33.69
CA GLN A 62 13.10 -2.13 -32.76
C GLN A 62 12.01 -3.08 -32.21
N ALA A 63 10.73 -2.81 -32.48
CA ALA A 63 9.61 -3.58 -31.90
C ALA A 63 9.13 -4.79 -32.75
N GLY A 64 9.91 -5.18 -33.77
CA GLY A 64 9.44 -6.10 -34.80
C GLY A 64 10.30 -7.33 -35.09
N TRP A 65 11.20 -7.80 -34.20
CA TRP A 65 12.01 -8.98 -34.59
C TRP A 65 12.69 -9.87 -33.53
N PHE A 66 12.15 -10.03 -32.32
CA PHE A 66 12.66 -11.09 -31.42
C PHE A 66 11.58 -11.99 -30.81
N THR A 67 11.26 -13.01 -31.60
CA THR A 67 11.17 -14.43 -31.24
C THR A 67 10.18 -14.91 -30.19
N GLN A 68 9.21 -15.67 -30.70
CA GLN A 68 8.38 -16.65 -30.00
C GLN A 68 9.20 -17.55 -29.06
N ALA A 69 8.84 -17.55 -27.77
CA ALA A 69 9.19 -18.62 -26.86
C ALA A 69 8.25 -19.80 -27.09
N ARG A 70 8.65 -20.72 -27.97
CA ARG A 70 8.05 -22.06 -28.09
C ARG A 70 8.50 -22.88 -26.88
N VAL A 71 7.71 -22.89 -25.81
CA VAL A 71 7.96 -23.76 -24.65
C VAL A 71 7.70 -25.21 -25.07
N LYS A 72 8.79 -25.91 -25.33
CA LYS A 72 8.84 -27.35 -25.56
C LYS A 72 8.61 -28.02 -24.20
N LYS A 73 7.49 -28.74 -24.09
CA LYS A 73 7.14 -29.60 -22.96
C LYS A 73 8.27 -30.62 -22.72
N PRO A 74 8.92 -30.65 -21.55
CA PRO A 74 9.85 -31.73 -21.24
C PRO A 74 9.04 -32.98 -20.91
N GLU A 75 9.18 -33.99 -21.75
CA GLU A 75 8.87 -35.38 -21.42
C GLU A 75 9.71 -35.79 -20.21
N ALA A 76 9.04 -36.33 -19.20
CA ALA A 76 9.69 -36.94 -18.06
C ALA A 76 10.43 -38.20 -18.53
N PRO A 77 11.73 -38.36 -18.25
CA PRO A 77 12.33 -39.68 -18.22
C PRO A 77 11.84 -40.39 -16.94
N SER A 78 11.02 -41.41 -17.16
CA SER A 78 10.70 -42.44 -16.18
C SER A 78 12.01 -43.01 -15.63
N VAL A 79 12.31 -42.71 -14.37
CA VAL A 79 13.49 -43.21 -13.66
C VAL A 79 13.08 -44.54 -13.02
N LEU A 80 13.60 -45.61 -13.62
CA LEU A 80 13.99 -46.86 -12.96
C LEU A 80 12.86 -47.72 -12.37
N GLU A 81 12.24 -48.47 -13.28
CA GLU A 81 11.91 -49.87 -13.03
C GLU A 81 13.21 -50.60 -12.62
N ALA A 82 13.40 -50.84 -11.33
CA ALA A 82 14.48 -51.68 -10.83
C ALA A 82 13.88 -52.97 -10.27
N GLU A 83 14.05 -54.01 -11.06
CA GLU A 83 13.73 -55.41 -10.79
C GLU A 83 14.32 -55.87 -9.46
N ALA A 84 13.49 -56.48 -8.60
CA ALA A 84 13.91 -57.01 -7.31
C ALA A 84 14.71 -58.32 -7.49
N PRO A 85 15.93 -58.44 -6.93
CA PRO A 85 16.56 -59.75 -6.79
C PRO A 85 16.06 -60.42 -5.51
N LYS A 86 15.40 -61.57 -5.70
CA LYS A 86 15.16 -62.60 -4.70
C LYS A 86 16.50 -63.27 -4.35
N VAL A 87 16.89 -63.27 -3.07
CA VAL A 87 17.95 -64.16 -2.57
C VAL A 87 17.45 -64.86 -1.31
N GLU A 88 17.47 -66.18 -1.38
CA GLU A 88 17.09 -67.14 -0.35
C GLU A 88 18.30 -67.45 0.57
N GLY A 89 18.14 -67.20 1.87
CA GLY A 89 18.80 -67.91 3.00
C GLY A 89 20.26 -67.56 3.37
N PRO A 90 20.76 -67.97 4.56
CA PRO A 90 20.11 -68.80 5.59
C PRO A 90 19.94 -68.15 6.98
N SER A 91 19.03 -68.77 7.73
CA SER A 91 18.75 -68.60 9.15
C SER A 91 19.99 -68.70 10.05
N VAL A 92 20.14 -67.77 11.01
CA VAL A 92 20.81 -68.02 12.29
C VAL A 92 20.24 -67.12 13.39
N LEU A 93 19.85 -67.78 14.49
CA LEU A 93 19.80 -67.31 15.88
C LEU A 93 18.61 -66.45 16.31
N GLN A 94 17.56 -67.18 16.71
CA GLN A 94 16.71 -66.83 17.83
C GLN A 94 17.55 -66.60 19.10
N ALA A 95 17.38 -65.42 19.70
CA ALA A 95 17.65 -65.18 21.12
C ALA A 95 16.54 -64.28 21.68
N GLN A 96 15.66 -64.87 22.49
CA GLN A 96 14.98 -64.17 23.60
C GLN A 96 15.86 -64.34 24.86
N PRO A 97 15.62 -63.62 25.98
CA PRO A 97 15.35 -62.20 26.24
C PRO A 97 16.43 -61.64 27.23
N PRO A 98 16.31 -60.41 27.79
CA PRO A 98 15.56 -60.31 29.04
C PRO A 98 14.65 -59.07 29.11
N LYS A 99 13.57 -59.29 29.85
CA LYS A 99 12.65 -58.28 30.38
C LYS A 99 13.44 -57.37 31.32
N VAL A 100 13.64 -56.12 30.92
CA VAL A 100 14.15 -55.07 31.82
C VAL A 100 12.94 -54.27 32.25
N GLU A 101 12.45 -54.55 33.45
CA GLU A 101 11.59 -53.67 34.22
C GLU A 101 12.42 -52.43 34.60
N GLY A 102 12.48 -51.47 33.68
CA GLY A 102 12.99 -50.13 33.96
C GLY A 102 11.92 -49.33 34.69
N PRO A 103 12.28 -48.50 35.69
CA PRO A 103 11.34 -47.64 36.38
C PRO A 103 10.68 -46.71 35.36
N SER A 104 9.35 -46.61 35.48
CA SER A 104 8.47 -45.71 34.75
C SER A 104 9.15 -44.36 34.51
N MET A 105 9.73 -44.20 33.32
CA MET A 105 10.08 -42.90 32.80
C MET A 105 8.75 -42.17 32.70
N LEU A 106 8.57 -41.15 33.54
CA LEU A 106 7.55 -40.14 33.40
C LEU A 106 7.26 -39.96 31.91
N GLU A 107 6.09 -40.41 31.47
CA GLU A 107 5.51 -39.98 30.22
C GLU A 107 5.53 -38.46 30.29
N THR A 108 6.56 -37.86 29.69
CA THR A 108 6.51 -36.46 29.32
C THR A 108 5.41 -36.44 28.29
N GLN A 109 4.19 -36.18 28.77
CA GLN A 109 3.02 -36.01 27.94
C GLN A 109 3.44 -35.11 26.79
N ALA A 110 3.53 -35.69 25.59
CA ALA A 110 3.63 -34.89 24.39
C ALA A 110 2.50 -33.84 24.50
N PRO A 111 2.81 -32.53 24.37
CA PRO A 111 1.78 -31.51 24.51
C PRO A 111 0.64 -31.88 23.57
N LYS A 112 -0.56 -32.13 24.12
CA LYS A 112 -1.78 -32.30 23.33
C LYS A 112 -1.82 -31.18 22.29
N PRO A 113 -2.21 -31.45 21.03
CA PRO A 113 -2.39 -30.39 20.04
C PRO A 113 -3.30 -29.33 20.66
N GLN A 114 -2.72 -28.19 21.06
CA GLN A 114 -3.48 -27.10 21.63
C GLN A 114 -4.38 -26.62 20.49
N GLN A 115 -5.67 -26.92 20.59
CA GLN A 115 -6.64 -26.33 19.68
C GLN A 115 -6.46 -24.81 19.77
N PRO A 116 -6.41 -24.11 18.63
CA PRO A 116 -6.21 -22.67 18.62
C PRO A 116 -7.27 -22.00 19.52
N PRO A 117 -6.87 -21.04 20.38
CA PRO A 117 -7.81 -20.42 21.31
C PRO A 117 -8.99 -19.79 20.56
N GLN A 118 -10.22 -20.19 20.90
CA GLN A 118 -11.43 -19.77 20.18
C GLN A 118 -11.60 -18.24 20.16
N HIS A 119 -11.30 -17.57 21.27
CA HIS A 119 -11.38 -16.11 21.36
C HIS A 119 -10.44 -15.37 20.39
N ILE A 120 -9.30 -15.98 20.01
CA ILE A 120 -8.40 -15.42 18.98
C ILE A 120 -9.04 -15.59 17.60
N LEU A 121 -9.61 -16.77 17.32
CA LEU A 121 -10.28 -17.04 16.06
C LEU A 121 -11.48 -16.10 15.84
N ASP A 122 -12.30 -15.89 16.87
CA ASP A 122 -13.48 -15.02 16.80
C ASP A 122 -13.08 -13.57 16.50
N TRP A 123 -11.99 -13.11 17.13
CA TRP A 123 -11.46 -11.77 16.87
C TRP A 123 -10.81 -11.65 15.48
N LEU A 124 -10.07 -12.66 15.03
CA LEU A 124 -9.51 -12.69 13.67
C LEU A 124 -10.60 -12.71 12.60
N GLU A 125 -11.70 -13.43 12.83
CA GLU A 125 -12.86 -13.43 11.93
C GLU A 125 -13.57 -12.07 11.95
N HIS A 126 -13.64 -11.40 13.10
CA HIS A 126 -14.07 -9.99 13.16
C HIS A 126 -13.16 -9.08 12.33
N LEU A 127 -11.84 -9.17 12.52
CA LEU A 127 -10.85 -8.39 11.77
C LEU A 127 -10.98 -8.62 10.25
N LYS A 128 -11.16 -9.87 9.83
CA LYS A 128 -11.38 -10.24 8.44
C LYS A 128 -12.63 -9.58 7.85
N ARG A 129 -13.75 -9.53 8.59
CA ARG A 129 -14.97 -8.82 8.14
C ARG A 129 -14.74 -7.33 7.97
N ILE A 130 -14.03 -6.68 8.91
CA ILE A 130 -13.66 -5.27 8.81
C ILE A 130 -12.77 -5.04 7.58
N GLU A 131 -11.78 -5.90 7.37
CA GLU A 131 -10.85 -5.80 6.26
C GLU A 131 -11.54 -5.97 4.90
N MET A 132 -12.46 -6.93 4.76
CA MET A 132 -13.25 -7.08 3.54
C MET A 132 -14.09 -5.84 3.25
N ARG A 133 -14.69 -5.22 4.28
CA ARG A 133 -15.48 -3.99 4.13
C ARG A 133 -14.58 -2.81 3.74
N ARG A 134 -13.42 -2.64 4.38
CA ARG A 134 -12.41 -1.63 4.03
C ARG A 134 -12.01 -1.75 2.56
N GLN A 135 -11.65 -2.95 2.11
CA GLN A 135 -11.25 -3.20 0.72
C GLN A 135 -12.39 -2.92 -0.27
N ALA A 136 -13.64 -3.25 0.08
CA ALA A 136 -14.78 -2.92 -0.76
C ALA A 136 -14.98 -1.39 -0.90
N MET A 137 -14.79 -0.65 0.21
CA MET A 137 -14.86 0.81 0.21
C MET A 137 -13.71 1.44 -0.61
N GLU A 138 -12.51 0.89 -0.53
CA GLU A 138 -11.36 1.32 -1.35
C GLU A 138 -11.51 1.01 -2.84
N ARG A 139 -12.10 -0.13 -3.21
CA ARG A 139 -12.37 -0.41 -4.63
C ARG A 139 -13.40 0.54 -5.19
N ASN A 140 -14.33 0.98 -4.34
CA ASN A 140 -15.28 2.04 -4.64
C ASN A 140 -14.72 3.43 -4.32
N PHE A 141 -13.41 3.68 -4.54
CA PHE A 141 -12.84 5.05 -4.48
C PHE A 141 -13.18 5.89 -5.71
N ASN A 142 -13.71 5.27 -6.77
CA ASN A 142 -14.17 5.95 -7.99
C ASN A 142 -15.05 7.18 -7.72
N PRO A 143 -16.04 7.17 -6.80
CA PRO A 143 -16.81 8.34 -6.43
C PRO A 143 -15.92 9.44 -5.85
N ALA A 144 -15.03 9.15 -4.89
CA ALA A 144 -14.14 10.15 -4.30
C ALA A 144 -13.16 10.76 -5.34
N LEU A 145 -12.69 9.96 -6.31
CA LEU A 145 -11.85 10.44 -7.40
C LEU A 145 -12.65 11.27 -8.43
N GLN A 146 -13.87 10.85 -8.77
CA GLN A 146 -14.78 11.64 -9.61
C GLN A 146 -15.16 12.94 -8.92
N MET A 147 -15.37 12.92 -7.61
CA MET A 147 -15.62 14.09 -6.79
C MET A 147 -14.44 15.06 -6.76
N LEU A 148 -13.21 14.57 -6.63
CA LEU A 148 -12.01 15.41 -6.77
C LEU A 148 -11.90 16.02 -8.18
N LYS A 149 -12.19 15.22 -9.22
CA LYS A 149 -12.22 15.71 -10.61
C LYS A 149 -13.30 16.77 -10.81
N ASP A 150 -14.49 16.55 -10.27
CA ASP A 150 -15.60 17.51 -10.31
C ASP A 150 -15.21 18.79 -9.58
N ALA A 151 -14.61 18.71 -8.39
CA ALA A 151 -14.13 19.87 -7.63
C ALA A 151 -13.08 20.69 -8.42
N ILE A 152 -12.16 20.01 -9.12
CA ILE A 152 -11.18 20.67 -10.00
C ILE A 152 -11.88 21.29 -11.20
N THR A 153 -12.80 20.56 -11.85
CA THR A 153 -13.53 21.00 -13.05
C THR A 153 -14.42 22.20 -12.76
N LEU A 154 -15.10 22.20 -11.61
CA LEU A 154 -15.92 23.30 -11.10
C LEU A 154 -15.12 24.60 -10.93
N LYS A 155 -13.80 24.52 -10.71
CA LYS A 155 -12.92 25.69 -10.64
C LYS A 155 -12.56 26.26 -12.03
N TYR A 156 -12.60 25.43 -13.08
CA TYR A 156 -12.23 25.82 -14.44
C TYR A 156 -13.43 26.12 -15.35
N GLU A 157 -14.59 25.52 -15.10
CA GLU A 157 -15.84 25.79 -15.84
C GLU A 157 -16.56 27.00 -15.21
N MET A 158 -16.80 28.05 -16.03
CA MET A 158 -17.54 29.26 -15.63
C MET A 158 -19.05 29.19 -15.91
N GLU A 159 -19.60 28.00 -16.15
CA GLU A 159 -21.05 27.82 -16.40
C GLU A 159 -21.79 27.64 -15.07
N GLU A 160 -22.56 28.67 -14.68
CA GLU A 160 -23.32 28.70 -13.41
C GLU A 160 -24.51 27.72 -13.37
N GLU A 161 -25.09 27.39 -14.53
CA GLU A 161 -26.28 26.53 -14.67
C GLU A 161 -25.95 25.04 -14.49
N GLY A 162 -25.69 24.64 -13.24
CA GLY A 162 -25.40 23.25 -12.86
C GLY A 162 -24.32 23.13 -11.78
N GLN A 163 -23.59 24.21 -11.53
CA GLN A 163 -22.52 24.28 -10.54
C GLN A 163 -23.02 24.01 -9.11
N GLN A 164 -24.18 24.58 -8.74
CA GLN A 164 -24.79 24.34 -7.43
C GLN A 164 -25.19 22.87 -7.22
N GLN A 165 -25.74 22.20 -8.24
CA GLN A 165 -26.12 20.80 -8.13
C GLN A 165 -24.90 19.89 -8.04
N LYS A 166 -23.85 20.15 -8.83
CA LYS A 166 -22.57 19.46 -8.74
C LYS A 166 -21.94 19.64 -7.35
N MET A 167 -21.95 20.85 -6.80
CA MET A 167 -21.45 21.13 -5.43
C MET A 167 -22.25 20.41 -4.35
N GLN A 168 -23.58 20.39 -4.44
CA GLN A 168 -24.41 19.65 -3.47
C GLN A 168 -24.21 18.14 -3.55
N ASN A 169 -24.04 17.59 -4.76
CA ASN A 169 -23.75 16.17 -4.94
C ASN A 169 -22.35 15.81 -4.41
N LEU A 170 -21.37 16.68 -4.63
CA LEU A 170 -20.02 16.57 -4.08
C LEU A 170 -20.04 16.58 -2.55
N GLU A 171 -20.74 17.53 -1.94
CA GLU A 171 -20.85 17.59 -0.49
C GLU A 171 -21.54 16.35 0.08
N LYS A 172 -22.68 15.93 -0.49
CA LYS A 172 -23.40 14.72 -0.06
C LYS A 172 -22.54 13.46 -0.17
N GLY A 173 -21.86 13.27 -1.31
CA GLY A 173 -20.98 12.12 -1.51
C GLY A 173 -19.86 12.07 -0.47
N TYR A 174 -19.31 13.24 -0.11
CA TYR A 174 -18.21 13.34 0.84
C TYR A 174 -18.70 13.02 2.25
N GLN A 175 -19.87 13.55 2.62
CA GLN A 175 -20.53 13.24 3.89
C GLN A 175 -20.82 11.75 4.04
N THR A 176 -21.38 11.10 3.01
CA THR A 176 -21.64 9.65 3.03
C THR A 176 -20.34 8.86 3.19
N TYR A 177 -19.33 9.19 2.39
CA TYR A 177 -18.04 8.51 2.46
C TYR A 177 -17.40 8.64 3.85
N ARG A 178 -17.43 9.83 4.45
CA ARG A 178 -16.95 10.08 5.82
C ARG A 178 -17.72 9.26 6.85
N GLN A 179 -19.04 9.19 6.73
CA GLN A 179 -19.89 8.39 7.62
C GLN A 179 -19.59 6.89 7.52
N ASP A 180 -19.35 6.39 6.31
CA ASP A 180 -19.01 4.98 6.10
C ASP A 180 -17.68 4.61 6.78
N TRP A 181 -16.64 5.44 6.65
CA TRP A 181 -15.35 5.22 7.32
C TRP A 181 -15.44 5.36 8.84
N ALA A 182 -16.19 6.34 9.34
CA ALA A 182 -16.45 6.46 10.78
C ALA A 182 -17.23 5.25 11.31
N GLY A 183 -18.16 4.71 10.52
CA GLY A 183 -18.87 3.47 10.81
C GLY A 183 -17.94 2.27 10.89
N LEU A 184 -17.05 2.10 9.90
CA LEU A 184 -16.04 1.04 9.88
C LEU A 184 -15.16 1.08 11.14
N LEU A 185 -14.68 2.27 11.53
CA LEU A 185 -13.83 2.44 12.71
C LEU A 185 -14.57 2.09 14.01
N ARG A 186 -15.84 2.51 14.12
CA ARG A 186 -16.70 2.17 15.26
C ARG A 186 -16.94 0.66 15.35
N ASP A 187 -17.22 0.02 14.21
CA ASP A 187 -17.44 -1.41 14.14
C ASP A 187 -16.18 -2.18 14.54
N PHE A 188 -15.00 -1.74 14.11
CA PHE A 188 -13.72 -2.29 14.54
C PHE A 188 -13.50 -2.19 16.06
N GLN A 189 -13.86 -1.05 16.67
CA GLN A 189 -13.72 -0.84 18.12
C GLN A 189 -14.79 -1.57 18.96
N SER A 190 -15.87 -2.05 18.33
CA SER A 190 -16.96 -2.70 19.04
C SER A 190 -16.57 -4.04 19.70
N VAL A 191 -15.50 -4.68 19.21
CA VAL A 191 -14.99 -5.94 19.76
C VAL A 191 -13.57 -5.69 20.31
N PRO A 192 -13.36 -5.78 21.65
CA PRO A 192 -12.06 -5.52 22.23
C PRO A 192 -11.05 -6.60 21.81
N PRO A 193 -9.80 -6.23 21.47
CA PRO A 193 -8.79 -7.19 21.05
C PRO A 193 -8.26 -8.03 22.22
N PRO A 194 -8.07 -9.34 22.04
CA PRO A 194 -7.31 -10.19 22.96
C PRO A 194 -5.91 -9.63 23.23
N PRO A 195 -5.32 -9.86 24.42
CA PRO A 195 -4.00 -9.31 24.78
C PRO A 195 -2.90 -9.70 23.77
N GLU A 196 -3.01 -10.87 23.14
CA GLU A 196 -2.03 -11.39 22.20
C GLU A 196 -2.15 -10.77 20.81
N CYS A 197 -3.31 -10.19 20.52
CA CYS A 197 -3.61 -9.48 19.27
C CYS A 197 -3.52 -7.95 19.41
N ARG A 198 -3.18 -7.41 20.59
CA ARG A 198 -3.16 -5.94 20.81
C ARG A 198 -2.24 -5.20 19.85
N VAL A 199 -1.02 -5.68 19.64
CA VAL A 199 -0.05 -5.03 18.73
C VAL A 199 -0.59 -4.96 17.30
N LEU A 200 -1.21 -6.05 16.83
CA LEU A 200 -1.87 -6.11 15.54
C LEU A 200 -3.05 -5.13 15.47
N ALA A 201 -3.91 -5.15 16.49
CA ALA A 201 -5.07 -4.26 16.58
C ALA A 201 -4.68 -2.79 16.57
N ASP A 202 -3.65 -2.41 17.34
CA ASP A 202 -3.15 -1.05 17.46
C ASP A 202 -2.54 -0.57 16.13
N THR A 203 -1.72 -1.42 15.49
CA THR A 203 -1.10 -1.10 14.20
C THR A 203 -2.16 -0.91 13.11
N TYR A 204 -3.17 -1.77 13.08
CA TYR A 204 -4.27 -1.69 12.14
C TYR A 204 -5.16 -0.47 12.41
N PHE A 205 -5.43 -0.17 13.69
CA PHE A 205 -6.16 1.01 14.10
C PHE A 205 -5.47 2.30 13.62
N VAL A 206 -4.15 2.38 13.73
CA VAL A 206 -3.38 3.51 13.19
C VAL A 206 -3.60 3.63 11.68
N ALA A 207 -3.55 2.53 10.93
CA ALA A 207 -3.83 2.54 9.49
C ALA A 207 -5.24 3.09 9.17
N LEU A 208 -6.27 2.62 9.89
CA LEU A 208 -7.64 3.12 9.71
C LEU A 208 -7.80 4.59 10.11
N SER A 209 -7.14 5.02 11.19
CA SER A 209 -7.17 6.41 11.64
C SER A 209 -6.52 7.36 10.63
N ASN A 210 -5.47 6.91 9.92
CA ASN A 210 -4.83 7.68 8.86
C ASN A 210 -5.79 7.94 7.68
N TYR A 211 -6.69 7.00 7.37
CA TYR A 211 -7.76 7.25 6.38
C TYR A 211 -8.71 8.37 6.81
N VAL A 212 -9.16 8.35 8.07
CA VAL A 212 -10.05 9.40 8.59
C VAL A 212 -9.34 10.76 8.57
N ASN A 213 -8.07 10.80 9.00
CA ASN A 213 -7.27 12.03 8.98
C ASN A 213 -7.07 12.58 7.57
N LEU A 214 -6.80 11.69 6.60
CA LEU A 214 -6.69 12.05 5.18
C LEU A 214 -8.00 12.69 4.70
N MET A 215 -9.14 12.10 5.05
CA MET A 215 -10.44 12.65 4.66
C MET A 215 -10.63 14.05 5.25
N THR A 216 -10.40 14.25 6.55
CA THR A 216 -10.54 15.57 7.18
C THR A 216 -9.66 16.64 6.51
N GLN A 217 -8.44 16.28 6.12
CA GLN A 217 -7.55 17.20 5.39
C GLN A 217 -8.08 17.53 3.99
N ILE A 218 -8.72 16.56 3.31
CA ILE A 218 -9.38 16.81 2.02
C ILE A 218 -10.56 17.76 2.19
N GLU A 219 -11.39 17.59 3.23
CA GLU A 219 -12.51 18.50 3.56
C GLU A 219 -11.99 19.93 3.74
N GLN A 220 -10.97 20.09 4.59
CA GLN A 220 -10.37 21.38 4.87
C GLN A 220 -9.76 22.03 3.63
N ALA A 221 -9.10 21.25 2.78
CA ALA A 221 -8.52 21.77 1.55
C ALA A 221 -9.58 22.15 0.50
N MET A 222 -10.74 21.47 0.47
CA MET A 222 -11.88 21.89 -0.34
C MET A 222 -12.51 23.19 0.17
N GLU A 223 -12.73 23.31 1.49
CA GLU A 223 -13.27 24.52 2.12
C GLU A 223 -12.36 25.74 1.91
N THR A 224 -11.06 25.54 2.07
CA THR A 224 -10.05 26.60 1.90
C THR A 224 -9.59 26.80 0.46
N GLN A 225 -10.14 26.00 -0.49
CA GLN A 225 -9.77 26.00 -1.91
C GLN A 225 -8.26 25.76 -2.18
N ASP A 226 -7.56 25.12 -1.24
CA ASP A 226 -6.14 24.82 -1.32
C ASP A 226 -5.89 23.51 -2.09
N LEU A 227 -5.95 23.63 -3.41
CA LEU A 227 -5.67 22.51 -4.31
C LEU A 227 -4.21 22.03 -4.26
N ASN A 228 -3.27 22.87 -3.81
CA ASN A 228 -1.86 22.46 -3.72
C ASN A 228 -1.69 21.42 -2.61
N THR A 229 -2.38 21.61 -1.47
CA THR A 229 -2.40 20.63 -0.38
C THR A 229 -2.99 19.30 -0.84
N LEU A 230 -4.11 19.30 -1.57
CA LEU A 230 -4.70 18.08 -2.15
C LEU A 230 -3.74 17.36 -3.09
N MET A 231 -3.06 18.10 -3.97
CA MET A 231 -2.11 17.52 -4.93
C MET A 231 -0.88 16.91 -4.24
N ASN A 232 -0.36 17.57 -3.20
CA ASN A 232 0.79 17.08 -2.43
C ASN A 232 0.46 15.86 -1.56
N MET A 233 -0.80 15.73 -1.13
CA MET A 233 -1.26 14.60 -0.32
C MET A 233 -1.43 13.31 -1.12
N ARG A 234 -1.74 13.39 -2.42
CA ARG A 234 -2.07 12.23 -3.27
C ARG A 234 -1.03 11.10 -3.23
N GLY A 235 0.26 11.42 -3.17
CA GLY A 235 1.33 10.40 -3.11
C GLY A 235 1.76 10.01 -1.69
N THR A 236 1.77 10.97 -0.76
CA THR A 236 2.31 10.76 0.59
C THR A 236 1.29 10.15 1.54
N ALA A 237 0.01 10.50 1.39
CA ALA A 237 -1.05 9.97 2.24
C ALA A 237 -1.29 8.48 1.99
N GLN A 238 -1.26 8.05 0.72
CA GLN A 238 -1.38 6.64 0.35
C GLN A 238 -0.22 5.82 0.95
N ALA A 239 1.02 6.29 0.78
CA ALA A 239 2.20 5.57 1.27
C ALA A 239 2.20 5.36 2.80
N GLN A 240 1.74 6.36 3.57
CA GLN A 240 1.65 6.24 5.03
C GLN A 240 0.61 5.21 5.47
N VAL A 241 -0.50 5.11 4.75
CA VAL A 241 -1.53 4.12 5.04
C VAL A 241 -1.09 2.73 4.61
N ASP A 242 -0.55 2.59 3.40
CA ASP A 242 -0.06 1.33 2.85
C ASP A 242 1.02 0.73 3.74
N GLN A 243 1.96 1.54 4.23
CA GLN A 243 3.00 1.10 5.16
C GLN A 243 2.40 0.48 6.42
N LYS A 244 1.38 1.11 7.02
CA LYS A 244 0.75 0.60 8.25
C LYS A 244 -0.11 -0.64 8.01
N LEU A 245 -0.72 -0.76 6.83
CA LEU A 245 -1.41 -1.98 6.43
C LEU A 245 -0.43 -3.15 6.23
N ILE A 246 0.74 -2.90 5.62
CA ILE A 246 1.79 -3.91 5.47
C ILE A 246 2.31 -4.37 6.84
N GLU A 247 2.61 -3.42 7.74
CA GLU A 247 3.04 -3.74 9.12
C GLU A 247 1.98 -4.58 9.85
N SER A 248 0.69 -4.26 9.66
CA SER A 248 -0.42 -5.02 10.23
C SER A 248 -0.51 -6.43 9.64
N ASP A 249 -0.26 -6.61 8.34
CA ASP A 249 -0.28 -7.94 7.69
C ASP A 249 0.86 -8.86 8.15
N VAL A 250 2.01 -8.27 8.48
CA VAL A 250 3.16 -8.94 9.09
C VAL A 250 2.80 -9.40 10.51
N GLU A 251 2.18 -8.53 11.31
CA GLU A 251 1.71 -8.88 12.65
C GLU A 251 0.63 -9.97 12.61
N LEU A 252 -0.27 -9.93 11.63
CA LEU A 252 -1.26 -10.99 11.39
C LEU A 252 -0.58 -12.33 11.11
N ALA A 253 0.44 -12.34 10.24
CA ALA A 253 1.20 -13.55 9.96
C ALA A 253 1.91 -14.09 11.21
N ARG A 254 2.46 -13.21 12.05
CA ARG A 254 3.11 -13.56 13.32
C ARG A 254 2.13 -14.23 14.29
N VAL A 255 0.94 -13.64 14.48
CA VAL A 255 -0.11 -14.22 15.35
C VAL A 255 -0.58 -15.56 14.80
N CYS A 256 -0.85 -15.67 13.50
CA CYS A 256 -1.26 -16.93 12.89
C CYS A 256 -0.20 -18.02 13.08
N GLN A 257 1.08 -17.70 12.89
CA GLN A 257 2.18 -18.65 13.06
C GLN A 257 2.35 -19.10 14.52
N GLN A 258 2.21 -18.17 15.48
CA GLN A 258 2.37 -18.46 16.91
C GLN A 258 1.34 -19.47 17.42
N TYR A 259 0.11 -19.43 16.90
CA TYR A 259 -0.99 -20.31 17.33
C TYR A 259 -1.28 -21.46 16.34
N GLY A 260 -0.46 -21.64 15.30
CA GLY A 260 -0.70 -22.67 14.28
C GLY A 260 -1.99 -22.47 13.48
N ILE A 261 -2.49 -21.23 13.39
CA ILE A 261 -3.68 -20.85 12.63
C ILE A 261 -3.28 -20.63 11.17
N ARG A 262 -4.08 -21.13 10.22
CA ARG A 262 -3.87 -20.81 8.80
C ARG A 262 -4.29 -19.37 8.54
N LYS A 263 -3.40 -18.57 7.96
CA LYS A 263 -3.73 -17.23 7.46
C LYS A 263 -4.57 -17.34 6.19
N ASP A 264 -5.84 -16.94 6.26
CA ASP A 264 -6.83 -17.08 5.19
C ASP A 264 -7.26 -15.73 4.57
N PHE A 265 -6.74 -14.61 5.08
CA PHE A 265 -6.91 -13.28 4.50
C PHE A 265 -5.60 -12.47 4.58
N ARG A 266 -5.54 -11.37 3.81
CA ARG A 266 -4.41 -10.45 3.76
C ARG A 266 -4.89 -9.05 4.07
N ILE A 267 -4.11 -8.35 4.90
CA ILE A 267 -4.26 -6.90 5.14
C ILE A 267 -3.38 -6.17 4.13
N GLY A 268 -3.93 -5.21 3.40
CA GLY A 268 -3.16 -4.48 2.38
C GLY A 268 -4.01 -3.82 1.30
N THR A 269 -3.39 -3.00 0.47
CA THR A 269 -4.07 -2.34 -0.64
C THR A 269 -4.61 -3.35 -1.65
N SER A 270 -5.88 -3.15 -2.04
CA SER A 270 -6.54 -3.95 -3.08
C SER A 270 -6.57 -3.27 -4.46
N VAL A 271 -6.10 -2.02 -4.51
CA VAL A 271 -6.00 -1.21 -5.73
C VAL A 271 -4.55 -1.22 -6.23
N PRO A 272 -4.30 -1.39 -7.55
CA PRO A 272 -2.97 -1.25 -8.10
C PRO A 272 -2.47 0.20 -7.93
N GLU A 273 -1.17 0.39 -7.64
CA GLU A 273 -0.46 1.70 -7.52
C GLU A 273 -0.73 2.69 -8.67
N THR A 274 -1.28 2.22 -9.79
CA THR A 274 -1.48 2.97 -11.03
C THR A 274 -2.65 3.96 -11.01
N LEU A 275 -3.56 3.94 -10.03
CA LEU A 275 -4.77 4.79 -10.06
C LEU A 275 -4.53 6.27 -9.71
N PHE A 276 -3.40 6.58 -9.05
CA PHE A 276 -3.00 7.96 -8.75
C PHE A 276 -1.82 8.44 -9.61
N ALA A 277 -1.37 7.62 -10.56
CA ALA A 277 -0.40 7.98 -11.58
C ALA A 277 -1.10 8.71 -12.74
N PHE A 278 -1.59 9.92 -12.48
CA PHE A 278 -2.05 10.86 -13.50
C PHE A 278 -1.43 12.24 -13.24
#